data_AF-A0A670ZB63-F1
#
_entry.id   AF-A0A670ZB63-F1
#
_cell.length_a   1.000
_cell.length_b   1.000
_cell.length_c   1.000
_cell.angle_alpha   90.00
_cell.angle_beta   90.00
_cell.angle_gamma   90.00
#
_symmetry.space_group_name_H-M   'P 1'
#
loop_
_entity.id
_entity.type
_entity.pdbx_description
1 polymer ?
#
loop_
_entity_poly.entity_id
_entity_poly.type
_entity_poly.pdbx_seq_one_letter_code
_entity_poly.pdbx_strand_id
1 'polypeptide(L)' 'QLLLYISCWLDVLLSQFISPYTGHIFGHHITGLCKKKQNEMAKAIKRAHCMGFMSVMHKDPVFRNDPKICNIKYPE' A
#
# COMPACT_ATOMS: atom_id res chain seq x y z
N GLN A 1 7.43 11.43 17.94
CA GLN A 1 8.50 10.57 17.38
C GLN A 1 8.05 9.13 17.05
N LEU A 2 7.67 8.28 18.02
CA LEU A 2 7.39 6.84 17.74
C LEU A 2 6.19 6.59 16.83
N LEU A 3 5.08 7.32 17.01
CA LEU A 3 3.88 7.19 16.17
C LEU A 3 4.16 7.57 14.70
N LEU A 4 5.01 8.58 14.47
CA LEU A 4 5.46 9.00 13.14
C LEU A 4 6.40 7.98 12.48
N TYR A 5 7.24 7.32 13.27
CA TYR A 5 8.13 6.28 12.78
C TYR A 5 7.34 5.02 12.37
N ILE A 6 6.34 4.65 13.17
CA ILE A 6 5.44 3.53 12.88
C ILE A 6 4.54 3.83 11.68
N SER A 7 4.01 5.06 11.55
CA SER A 7 3.19 5.44 10.40
C SER A 7 4.00 5.38 9.11
N CYS A 8 5.20 5.98 9.08
CA CYS A 8 6.07 5.97 7.90
C CYS A 8 6.48 4.54 7.48
N TRP A 9 6.83 3.67 8.43
CA TRP A 9 7.14 2.27 8.13
C TRP A 9 5.94 1.47 7.61
N LEU A 10 4.74 1.77 8.11
CA LEU A 10 3.51 1.12 7.67
C LEU A 10 3.12 1.59 6.26
N ASP A 11 3.33 2.86 5.93
CA ASP A 11 3.10 3.41 4.59
C ASP A 11 4.03 2.80 3.53
N VAL A 12 5.32 2.62 3.84
CA VAL A 12 6.28 1.97 2.93
C VAL A 12 5.84 0.55 2.55
N LEU A 13 5.36 -0.24 3.52
CA LEU A 13 4.94 -1.60 3.24
C LEU A 13 3.59 -1.64 2.50
N LEU A 14 2.60 -0.89 2.99
CA LEU A 14 1.24 -0.96 2.45
C LEU A 14 1.10 -0.28 1.09
N SER A 15 1.87 0.76 0.81
CA SER A 15 1.86 1.46 -0.48
C SER A 15 2.37 0.62 -1.66
N GLN A 16 2.97 -0.53 -1.39
CA GLN A 16 3.39 -1.50 -2.41
C GLN A 16 2.23 -2.37 -2.92
N PHE A 17 1.11 -2.40 -2.18
CA PHE A 17 -0.08 -3.18 -2.51
C PHE A 17 -1.22 -2.32 -3.09
N ILE A 18 -0.92 -1.08 -3.44
CA ILE A 18 -1.88 -0.09 -3.92
C ILE A 18 -1.39 0.50 -5.25
N SER A 19 -2.31 0.74 -6.17
CA SER A 19 -2.06 1.45 -7.41
C SER A 19 -1.61 2.89 -7.14
N PRO A 20 -0.45 3.32 -7.67
CA PRO A 20 0.06 4.67 -7.43
C PRO A 20 -0.79 5.77 -8.08
N TYR A 21 -1.57 5.43 -9.11
CA TYR A 21 -2.41 6.37 -9.87
C TYR A 21 -3.85 6.46 -9.37
N THR A 22 -4.37 5.36 -8.81
CA THR A 22 -5.80 5.25 -8.48
C THR A 22 -6.08 4.98 -7.01
N GLY A 23 -5.06 4.67 -6.20
CA GLY A 23 -5.28 4.25 -4.82
C GLY A 23 -5.97 2.89 -4.68
N HIS A 24 -6.15 2.16 -5.79
CA HIS A 24 -6.84 0.88 -5.78
C HIS A 24 -5.96 -0.24 -5.20
N ILE A 25 -6.50 -0.98 -4.23
CA ILE A 25 -5.81 -2.13 -3.62
C ILE A 25 -5.73 -3.27 -4.63
N PHE A 26 -4.55 -3.83 -4.86
CA PHE A 26 -4.38 -4.93 -5.80
C PHE A 26 -5.06 -6.21 -5.34
N GLY A 27 -5.58 -6.98 -6.29
CA GLY A 27 -6.17 -8.29 -6.04
C GLY A 27 -5.13 -9.39 -5.84
N HIS A 28 -5.57 -10.53 -5.31
CA HIS A 28 -4.75 -11.72 -5.05
C HIS A 28 -3.90 -12.17 -6.26
N HIS A 29 -4.45 -12.08 -7.48
CA HIS A 29 -3.75 -12.48 -8.70
C HIS A 29 -2.50 -11.64 -9.00
N ILE A 30 -2.37 -10.47 -8.38
CA ILE A 30 -1.22 -9.57 -8.48
C ILE A 30 -0.31 -9.71 -7.27
N THR A 31 -0.89 -9.68 -6.07
CA THR A 31 -0.12 -9.66 -4.81
C THR A 31 0.49 -11.03 -4.48
N GLY A 32 -0.09 -12.13 -4.98
CA GLY A 32 0.36 -13.49 -4.68
C GLY A 32 0.21 -13.91 -3.22
N LEU A 33 -0.47 -13.11 -2.39
CA LEU A 33 -0.64 -13.37 -0.96
C LEU A 33 -1.74 -14.40 -0.71
N CYS A 34 -1.58 -15.27 0.28
CA CYS A 34 -2.66 -16.16 0.70
C CYS A 34 -3.92 -15.36 1.12
N LYS A 35 -5.11 -15.93 0.93
CA LYS A 35 -6.40 -15.25 1.18
C LYS A 35 -6.50 -14.63 2.58
N LYS A 36 -5.94 -15.29 3.60
CA LYS A 36 -5.88 -14.75 4.97
C LYS A 36 -5.06 -13.46 5.04
N LYS A 37 -3.84 -13.47 4.48
CA LYS A 37 -2.93 -12.31 4.47
C LYS A 37 -3.46 -11.17 3.61
N GLN A 38 -4.05 -11.48 2.46
CA GLN A 38 -4.71 -10.49 1.60
C GLN A 38 -5.81 -9.72 2.37
N ASN A 39 -6.63 -10.43 3.15
CA ASN A 39 -7.67 -9.81 3.97
C ASN A 39 -7.12 -8.98 5.12
N GLU A 40 -6.07 -9.45 5.81
CA GLU A 40 -5.38 -8.71 6.87
C GLU A 40 -4.81 -7.39 6.32
N MET A 41 -4.11 -7.47 5.19
CA MET A 41 -3.54 -6.33 4.48
C MET A 41 -4.61 -5.31 4.05
N ALA A 42 -5.69 -5.77 3.40
CA ALA A 42 -6.77 -4.88 2.96
C ALA A 42 -7.46 -4.17 4.14
N LYS A 43 -7.59 -4.85 5.30
CA LYS A 43 -8.11 -4.22 6.53
C LYS A 43 -7.15 -3.18 7.09
N ALA A 44 -5.84 -3.45 7.08
CA ALA A 44 -4.82 -2.50 7.54
C ALA A 44 -4.82 -1.23 6.68
N ILE A 45 -4.88 -1.37 5.36
CA ILE A 45 -4.96 -0.24 4.41
C ILE A 45 -6.21 0.60 4.68
N LYS A 46 -7.38 -0.04 4.79
CA LYS A 46 -8.64 0.67 5.10
C LYS A 46 -8.57 1.43 6.42
N ARG A 47 -7.97 0.83 7.46
CA ARG A 47 -7.77 1.51 8.76
C ARG A 47 -6.81 2.68 8.64
N ALA A 48 -5.71 2.53 7.92
CA ALA A 48 -4.74 3.59 7.70
C ALA A 48 -5.36 4.78 6.96
N HIS A 49 -6.22 4.54 5.96
CA HIS A 49 -7.01 5.60 5.31
C HIS A 49 -7.97 6.29 6.30
N CYS A 50 -8.74 5.53 7.08
CA CYS A 50 -9.68 6.13 8.03
C CYS A 50 -8.99 6.95 9.13
N MET A 51 -7.78 6.55 9.54
CA MET A 51 -7.00 7.26 10.57
C MET A 51 -6.18 8.42 10.00
N GLY A 52 -6.18 8.62 8.68
CA GLY A 52 -5.40 9.69 8.03
C GLY A 52 -3.89 9.42 7.97
N PHE A 53 -3.46 8.17 8.16
CA PHE A 53 -2.05 7.79 8.00
C PHE A 53 -1.65 7.67 6.53
N MET A 54 -2.58 7.25 5.66
CA MET A 54 -2.30 6.99 4.24
C MET A 54 -3.28 7.71 3.33
N SER A 55 -2.76 8.35 2.26
CA SER A 55 -3.57 8.99 1.22
C SER A 55 -4.39 7.97 0.44
N VAL A 56 -5.68 8.26 0.26
CA VAL A 56 -6.65 7.35 -0.39
C VAL A 56 -6.45 7.25 -1.90
N MET A 57 -5.93 8.30 -2.54
CA MET A 57 -5.94 8.43 -4.00
C MET A 57 -4.54 8.38 -4.62
N HIS A 58 -3.58 9.07 -4.00
CA HIS A 58 -2.24 9.23 -4.57
C HIS A 58 -1.21 8.67 -3.61
N LYS A 59 -0.37 7.76 -4.12
CA LYS A 59 0.84 7.33 -3.41
C LYS A 59 1.75 8.55 -3.24
N ASP A 60 2.25 8.74 -2.02
CA ASP A 60 3.19 9.83 -1.74
C ASP A 60 4.42 9.69 -2.66
N PRO A 61 4.83 10.76 -3.39
CA PRO A 61 5.99 10.71 -4.28
C PRO A 61 7.27 10.22 -3.60
N VAL A 62 7.41 10.34 -2.27
CA VAL A 62 8.54 9.81 -1.50
C VAL A 62 8.69 8.29 -1.67
N PHE A 63 7.59 7.55 -1.84
CA PHE A 63 7.59 6.07 -1.93
C PHE A 63 7.61 5.55 -3.37
N ARG A 64 7.77 6.42 -4.37
CA ARG A 64 7.69 6.06 -5.80
C ARG A 64 8.83 5.13 -6.24
N ASN A 65 9.97 5.21 -5.57
CA ASN A 65 11.19 4.48 -5.89
C ASN A 65 11.38 3.20 -5.06
N ASP A 66 10.41 2.82 -4.24
CA ASP A 66 10.50 1.59 -3.45
C ASP A 66 10.55 0.35 -4.36
N PRO A 67 11.35 -0.67 -4.00
CA PRO A 67 11.39 -1.93 -4.73
C PRO A 67 9.98 -2.53 -4.81
N LYS A 68 9.49 -2.72 -6.03
CA LYS A 68 8.11 -3.19 -6.25
C LYS A 68 8.00 -4.68 -5.96
N ILE A 69 7.36 -5.04 -4.84
CA ILE A 69 7.03 -6.44 -4.51
C ILE A 69 6.01 -7.01 -5.51
N CYS A 70 5.06 -6.19 -5.96
CA CYS A 70 4.06 -6.62 -6.93
C CYS A 70 4.61 -6.52 -8.37
N ASN A 71 4.48 -7.61 -9.13
CA ASN A 71 5.01 -7.72 -10.50
C ASN A 71 4.08 -7.03 -11.52
N ILE A 72 3.93 -5.70 -11.42
CA ILE A 72 3.01 -4.90 -12.24
C ILE A 72 3.80 -4.09 -13.26
N LYS A 73 3.51 -4.31 -14.54
CA LYS A 73 3.98 -3.46 -15.64
C LYS A 73 2.92 -2.40 -15.91
N TYR A 74 3.23 -1.14 -15.62
CA TYR A 74 2.43 -0.01 -16.07
C TYR A 74 2.93 0.38 -17.47
N PRO A 75 2.05 0.74 -18.42
CA PRO A 75 2.48 1.47 -19.60
C PRO A 75 3.10 2.79 -19.14
N GLU A 76 4.29 3.11 -19.67
CA GLU A 76 5.02 4.36 -19.38
C GLU A 76 4.29 5.59 -19.93
#